data_AF-A0A9J7AC39-F1
#
_entry.id   AF-A0A9J7AC39-F1
#
_cell.length_a   1.000
_cell.length_b   1.000
_cell.length_c   1.000
_cell.angle_alpha   90.00
_cell.angle_beta   90.00
_cell.angle_gamma   90.00
#
_symmetry.space_group_name_H-M   'P 1'
#
loop_
_entity.id
_entity.type
_entity.pdbx_description
1 polymer ?
#
loop_
_entity_poly.entity_id
_entity_poly.type
_entity_poly.pdbx_seq_one_letter_code
_entity_poly.pdbx_strand_id
1 'polypeptide(L)'
;MKKLLTLFMCAIASAAVAEPKQPNIIFFIGDGMGMEYLTAYRHYQDNPDTQILETTWFDRHLLGSASTHPDDVNQVTDSAASATALATGVKTYNGAIAG
;
A
#
# COMPACT_ATOMS: atom_id res chain seq x y z
N MET A 1 21.23 45.68 29.99
CA MET A 1 19.99 45.47 29.20
C MET A 1 20.22 44.73 27.89
N LYS A 2 21.23 45.08 27.08
CA LYS A 2 21.51 44.40 25.78
C LYS A 2 21.85 42.90 25.91
N LYS A 3 22.66 42.51 26.90
CA LYS A 3 23.04 41.09 27.14
C LYS A 3 21.85 40.19 27.53
N LEU A 4 20.85 40.75 28.22
CA LEU A 4 19.64 40.02 28.65
C LEU A 4 18.70 39.80 27.45
N LEU A 5 18.64 40.77 26.54
CA LEU A 5 17.89 40.66 25.29
C LEU A 5 18.53 39.62 24.33
N THR A 6 19.86 39.58 24.28
CA THR A 6 20.59 38.59 23.47
C THR A 6 20.43 37.15 23.98
N LEU A 7 20.37 36.94 25.30
CA LEU A 7 20.14 35.61 25.88
C LEU A 7 18.73 35.09 25.58
N PHE A 8 17.73 35.97 25.59
CA PHE A 8 16.34 35.61 25.30
C PHE A 8 16.13 35.23 23.83
N MET A 9 16.82 35.91 22.91
CA MET A 9 16.76 35.62 21.48
C MET A 9 17.45 34.29 21.10
N CYS A 10 18.45 33.86 21.88
CA CYS A 10 19.12 32.57 21.69
C CYS A 10 18.29 31.39 22.22
N ALA A 11 17.49 31.58 23.27
CA ALA A 11 16.60 30.56 23.83
C ALA A 11 15.42 30.20 22.90
N ILE A 12 14.92 31.15 22.11
CA ILE A 12 13.84 30.92 21.14
C ILE A 12 14.34 30.13 19.92
N ALA A 13 15.62 30.26 19.56
CA ALA A 13 16.22 29.56 18.42
C ALA A 13 16.48 28.06 18.67
N SER A 14 16.46 27.61 19.94
CA SER A 14 16.79 26.22 20.31
C SER A 14 15.57 25.33 20.55
N ALA A 15 14.36 25.78 20.22
CA ALA A 15 13.20 24.90 20.15
C ALA A 15 13.31 24.05 18.87
N ALA A 16 14.11 22.98 18.94
CA ALA A 16 14.15 21.97 17.90
C ALA A 16 12.75 21.38 17.75
N VAL A 17 12.07 21.71 16.64
CA VAL A 17 10.83 21.07 16.23
C VAL A 17 11.19 19.62 15.96
N ALA A 18 10.75 18.70 16.83
CA ALA A 18 10.90 17.27 16.60
C ALA A 18 10.18 16.92 15.30
N GLU A 19 10.92 16.41 14.31
CA GLU A 19 10.29 15.97 13.07
C GLU A 19 9.27 14.86 13.38
N PRO A 20 8.06 14.92 12.79
CA PRO A 20 7.09 13.88 12.97
C PRO A 20 7.67 12.56 12.48
N LYS A 21 7.61 11.54 13.34
CA LYS A 21 8.05 10.19 12.99
C LYS A 21 7.25 9.69 11.79
N GLN A 22 7.96 9.26 10.74
CA GLN A 22 7.34 8.67 9.56
C GLN A 22 6.56 7.40 9.93
N PRO A 23 5.37 7.17 9.33
CA PRO A 23 4.59 5.97 9.59
C PRO A 23 5.30 4.73 9.06
N ASN A 24 5.15 3.61 9.76
CA ASN A 24 5.58 2.32 9.24
C ASN A 24 4.54 1.80 8.25
N ILE A 25 4.99 1.30 7.10
CA ILE A 25 4.11 0.71 6.07
C ILE A 25 4.40 -0.79 5.99
N ILE A 26 3.35 -1.60 6.11
CA ILE A 26 3.39 -3.03 5.80
C ILE A 26 2.46 -3.24 4.61
N PHE A 27 3.02 -3.71 3.50
CA PHE A 27 2.26 -3.91 2.27
C PHE A 27 2.15 -5.40 1.94
N PHE A 28 0.91 -5.91 1.91
CA PHE A 28 0.61 -7.31 1.60
C PHE A 28 0.15 -7.44 0.15
N ILE A 29 0.79 -8.33 -0.59
CA ILE A 29 0.46 -8.63 -1.98
C ILE A 29 0.10 -10.12 -2.06
N GLY A 30 -1.14 -10.42 -2.45
CA GLY A 30 -1.54 -11.77 -2.84
C GLY A 30 -1.22 -11.98 -4.31
N ASP A 31 -0.15 -12.71 -4.63
CA ASP A 31 0.19 -13.01 -6.02
C ASP A 31 -0.93 -13.83 -6.69
N GLY A 32 -1.38 -13.38 -7.87
CA GLY A 32 -2.51 -13.97 -8.59
C GLY A 32 -3.89 -13.78 -7.94
N MET A 33 -4.02 -12.98 -6.87
CA MET A 33 -5.27 -12.84 -6.12
C MET A 33 -6.26 -11.87 -6.79
N GLY A 34 -7.01 -12.37 -7.77
CA GLY A 34 -8.16 -11.68 -8.36
C GLY A 34 -9.39 -11.62 -7.43
N MET A 35 -10.45 -10.92 -7.86
CA MET A 35 -11.71 -10.81 -7.12
C MET A 35 -12.41 -12.18 -6.94
N GLU A 36 -12.14 -13.11 -7.84
CA GLU A 36 -12.64 -14.48 -7.82
C GLU A 36 -12.12 -15.24 -6.61
N TYR A 37 -10.86 -15.01 -6.20
CA TYR A 37 -10.30 -15.60 -4.99
C TYR A 37 -10.98 -15.07 -3.73
N LEU A 38 -11.34 -13.79 -3.68
CA LEU A 38 -12.07 -13.21 -2.55
C LEU A 38 -13.48 -13.83 -2.46
N THR A 39 -14.15 -14.03 -3.59
CA THR A 39 -15.46 -14.70 -3.65
C THR A 39 -15.36 -16.16 -3.24
N ALA A 40 -14.39 -16.91 -3.76
CA ALA A 40 -14.15 -18.29 -3.38
C ALA A 40 -13.84 -18.43 -1.88
N TYR A 41 -13.02 -17.53 -1.33
CA TYR A 41 -12.71 -17.51 0.09
C TYR A 41 -13.95 -17.23 0.95
N ARG A 42 -14.85 -16.35 0.49
CA ARG A 42 -16.12 -16.09 1.18
C ARG A 42 -16.98 -17.36 1.26
N HIS A 43 -17.14 -18.07 0.14
CA HIS A 43 -17.87 -19.33 0.11
C HIS A 43 -17.20 -20.44 0.91
N TYR A 44 -15.87 -20.44 0.98
CA TYR A 44 -15.14 -21.41 1.79
C TYR A 44 -15.36 -21.21 3.30
N GLN A 45 -15.51 -19.96 3.74
CA GLN A 45 -15.74 -19.60 5.15
C GLN A 45 -17.23 -19.51 5.53
N ASP A 46 -18.12 -19.77 4.57
CA ASP A 46 -19.56 -19.63 4.73
C ASP A 46 -20.12 -20.62 5.75
N ASN A 47 -21.09 -20.18 6.54
CA ASN A 47 -21.85 -21.06 7.41
C ASN A 47 -23.10 -21.57 6.66
N PRO A 48 -23.17 -22.87 6.31
CA PRO A 48 -24.29 -23.41 5.53
C PRO A 48 -25.64 -23.36 6.27
N ASP A 49 -25.64 -23.12 7.58
CA ASP A 49 -26.86 -23.00 8.39
C ASP A 49 -27.50 -21.59 8.31
N THR A 50 -26.84 -20.62 7.69
CA THR A 50 -27.35 -19.25 7.54
C THR A 50 -27.88 -19.01 6.11
N GLN A 51 -28.76 -18.03 5.95
CA GLN A 51 -29.30 -17.64 4.63
C GLN A 51 -28.48 -16.53 3.96
N ILE A 52 -27.46 -16.01 4.65
CA ILE A 52 -26.65 -14.88 4.19
C ILE A 52 -25.19 -15.29 4.14
N LEU A 53 -24.47 -14.87 3.09
CA LEU A 53 -23.03 -15.07 3.04
C LEU A 53 -22.35 -14.20 4.10
N GLU A 54 -21.52 -14.80 4.95
CA GLU A 54 -20.75 -14.05 5.93
C GLU A 54 -19.72 -13.10 5.28
N THR A 55 -19.45 -11.99 5.96
CA THR A 55 -18.43 -11.03 5.51
C THR A 55 -17.04 -11.45 5.99
N THR A 56 -16.04 -11.22 5.14
CA THR A 56 -14.63 -11.51 5.40
C THR A 56 -13.87 -10.26 5.82
N TRP A 57 -12.61 -10.41 6.22
CA TRP A 57 -11.72 -9.26 6.48
C TRP A 57 -11.56 -8.35 5.25
N PHE A 58 -11.54 -8.94 4.05
CA PHE A 58 -11.36 -8.23 2.79
C PHE A 58 -12.56 -7.34 2.45
N ASP A 59 -13.77 -7.76 2.79
CA ASP A 59 -15.00 -6.98 2.55
C ASP A 59 -14.98 -5.60 3.21
N ARG A 60 -14.38 -5.52 4.40
CA ARG A 60 -14.28 -4.26 5.16
C ARG A 60 -13.22 -3.31 4.62
N HIS A 61 -12.28 -3.79 3.81
CA HIS A 61 -11.09 -3.05 3.38
C HIS A 61 -10.98 -2.92 1.86
N LEU A 62 -11.98 -3.38 1.11
CA LEU A 62 -12.02 -3.22 -0.34
C LEU A 62 -12.36 -1.77 -0.70
N LEU A 63 -11.39 -1.05 -1.26
CA LEU A 63 -11.55 0.36 -1.64
C LEU A 63 -11.77 0.55 -3.14
N GLY A 64 -11.38 -0.42 -3.97
CA GLY A 64 -11.49 -0.32 -5.42
C GLY A 64 -10.63 -1.36 -6.14
N SER A 65 -10.42 -1.13 -7.43
CA SER A 65 -9.63 -1.98 -8.33
C SER A 65 -8.51 -1.19 -9.00
N ALA A 66 -7.40 -1.85 -9.29
CA ALA A 66 -6.28 -1.27 -10.04
C ALA A 66 -6.02 -2.03 -11.34
N SER A 67 -5.60 -1.31 -12.38
CA SER A 67 -5.24 -1.90 -13.67
C SER A 67 -3.82 -2.47 -13.65
N THR A 68 -3.65 -3.72 -14.05
CA THR A 68 -2.39 -4.47 -13.92
C THR A 68 -1.61 -4.61 -15.22
N HIS A 69 -2.11 -4.11 -16.36
CA HIS A 69 -1.42 -4.28 -17.65
C HIS A 69 0.04 -3.81 -17.56
N PRO A 70 0.99 -4.53 -18.17
CA PRO A 70 2.39 -4.10 -18.23
C PRO A 70 2.56 -3.00 -19.30
N ASP A 71 3.78 -2.48 -19.43
CA ASP A 71 4.21 -1.70 -20.59
C ASP A 71 4.79 -2.67 -21.64
N ASP A 72 3.92 -3.51 -22.19
CA ASP A 72 4.26 -4.59 -23.12
C ASP A 72 3.13 -4.78 -24.16
N VAL A 73 3.46 -5.43 -25.27
CA VAL A 73 2.48 -5.90 -26.26
C VAL A 73 1.53 -6.91 -25.64
N ASN A 74 2.04 -7.81 -24.79
CA ASN A 74 1.19 -8.70 -24.02
C ASN A 74 0.49 -7.94 -22.89
N GLN A 75 -0.84 -7.92 -22.92
CA GLN A 75 -1.65 -7.21 -21.92
C GLN A 75 -1.75 -7.93 -20.58
N VAL A 76 -1.32 -9.19 -20.51
CA VAL A 76 -1.25 -9.96 -19.27
C VAL A 76 0.14 -9.77 -18.66
N THR A 77 0.17 -9.16 -17.47
CA THR A 77 1.41 -8.90 -16.71
C THR A 77 1.94 -10.16 -16.05
N ASP A 78 3.25 -10.24 -15.85
CA ASP A 78 3.87 -11.23 -14.98
C ASP A 78 4.19 -10.65 -13.57
N SER A 79 4.65 -11.52 -12.66
CA SER A 79 4.97 -11.09 -11.29
C SER A 79 6.15 -10.09 -11.27
N ALA A 80 7.07 -10.15 -12.23
CA ALA A 80 8.23 -9.24 -12.28
C ALA A 80 7.81 -7.80 -12.63
N ALA A 81 7.04 -7.63 -13.71
CA ALA A 81 6.58 -6.30 -14.15
C ALA A 81 5.64 -5.66 -13.13
N SER A 82 4.71 -6.44 -12.56
CA SER A 82 3.79 -5.94 -11.53
C SER A 82 4.50 -5.58 -10.22
N ALA A 83 5.47 -6.39 -9.77
CA ALA A 83 6.27 -6.06 -8.60
C ALA A 83 7.10 -4.79 -8.81
N THR A 84 7.68 -4.61 -10.00
CA THR A 84 8.40 -3.37 -10.37
C THR A 84 7.49 -2.16 -10.33
N ALA A 85 6.27 -2.26 -10.88
CA ALA A 85 5.31 -1.17 -10.85
C ALA A 85 4.86 -0.83 -9.42
N LEU A 86 4.65 -1.83 -8.56
CA LEU A 86 4.27 -1.61 -7.16
C LEU A 86 5.40 -1.02 -6.30
N ALA A 87 6.65 -1.40 -6.58
CA ALA A 87 7.81 -0.93 -5.83
C ALA A 87 8.30 0.46 -6.27
N THR A 88 8.22 0.77 -7.57
CA THR A 88 8.80 1.99 -8.16
C THR A 88 7.75 3.02 -8.60
N GLY A 89 6.49 2.61 -8.76
CA GLY A 89 5.44 3.43 -9.36
C GLY A 89 5.49 3.52 -10.89
N VAL A 90 6.37 2.77 -11.55
CA VAL A 90 6.59 2.82 -13.01
C VAL A 90 6.33 1.45 -13.64
N LYS A 91 5.46 1.41 -14.66
CA LYS A 91 5.19 0.19 -15.44
C LYS A 91 6.41 -0.18 -16.30
N THR A 92 6.57 -1.47 -16.56
CA THR A 92 7.65 -2.02 -17.39
C THR A 92 7.14 -3.25 -18.16
N TYR A 93 7.99 -3.81 -19.03
CA TYR A 93 7.67 -5.00 -19.82
C TYR A 93 7.79 -6.29 -18.99
N ASN A 94 7.20 -7.39 -19.47
CA ASN A 94 7.19 -8.66 -18.73
C ASN A 94 8.60 -9.23 -18.56
N GLY A 95 8.88 -9.77 -17.36
CA GLY A 95 10.18 -10.31 -16.98
C GLY A 95 11.19 -9.27 -16.49
N ALA A 96 10.88 -7.97 -16.58
CA ALA A 96 11.72 -6.92 -16.03
C ALA A 96 11.56 -6.81 -14.51
N ILE A 97 12.67 -6.82 -13.80
CA ILE A 97 12.75 -6.48 -12.37
C ILE A 97 13.55 -5.20 -12.26
N ALA A 98 13.03 -4.24 -11.49
CA ALA A 98 13.63 -2.97 -11.11
C ALA A 98 15.12 -2.81 -11.47
N GLY A 99 15.40 -1.85 -12.37
CA GLY A 99 16.72 -1.26 -12.60
C GLY A 99 16.84 0.06 -11.87
#